data_AF-A0A8T6BQH1-F1
#
_entry.id   AF-A0A8T6BQH1-F1
#
_cell.length_a   1.000
_cell.length_b   1.000
_cell.length_c   1.000
_cell.angle_alpha   90.00
_cell.angle_beta   90.00
_cell.angle_gamma   90.00
#
_symmetry.space_group_name_H-M   'P 1'
#
loop_
_entity.id
_entity.type
_entity.pdbx_description
1 polymer ?
#
loop_
_entity_poly.entity_id
_entity_poly.type
_entity_poly.pdbx_seq_one_letter_code
_entity_poly.pdbx_strand_id
1 'polypeptide(L)'
;MIIKRTPQAASPLASWLSYLENLHSKTIDLGLERVSQVAARLGVLKPAPFVFTVAGTNGKGTTCRTLESILMAAGYKVGVYSS
;
A
#
# COMPACT_ATOMS: atom_id res chain seq x y z
N MET A 1 -20.54 22.56 -6.94
CA MET A 1 -20.58 21.21 -6.36
C MET A 1 -20.01 20.24 -7.39
N ILE A 2 -18.74 19.85 -7.27
CA ILE A 2 -18.12 18.93 -8.25
C ILE A 2 -18.60 17.52 -7.93
N ILE A 3 -19.38 16.92 -8.83
CA ILE A 3 -19.71 15.49 -8.78
C ILE A 3 -18.38 14.75 -9.01
N LYS A 4 -17.76 14.26 -7.94
CA LYS A 4 -16.59 13.37 -8.05
C LYS A 4 -17.07 12.04 -8.61
N ARG A 5 -16.89 11.82 -9.91
CA ARG A 5 -17.13 10.50 -10.51
C ARG A 5 -16.13 9.51 -9.94
N THR A 6 -16.63 8.45 -9.31
CA THR A 6 -15.81 7.34 -8.85
C THR A 6 -15.23 6.60 -10.06
N PRO A 7 -13.90 6.43 -10.15
CA PRO A 7 -13.28 5.61 -11.18
C PRO A 7 -13.78 4.16 -11.13
N GLN A 8 -13.74 3.48 -12.27
CA GLN A 8 -14.12 2.07 -12.41
C GLN A 8 -12.88 1.20 -12.60
N ALA A 9 -13.05 -0.12 -12.56
CA ALA A 9 -11.95 -1.08 -12.75
C ALA A 9 -11.18 -0.88 -14.08
N ALA A 10 -11.89 -0.49 -15.15
CA ALA A 10 -11.29 -0.22 -16.45
C ALA A 10 -10.79 1.23 -16.62
N SER A 11 -10.94 2.10 -15.61
CA SER A 11 -10.47 3.48 -15.71
C SER A 11 -8.94 3.55 -15.73
N PRO A 12 -8.34 4.52 -16.44
CA PRO A 12 -6.89 4.71 -16.45
C PRO A 12 -6.32 4.93 -15.05
N LEU A 13 -5.06 4.52 -14.86
CA LEU A 13 -4.32 4.72 -13.60
C LEU A 13 -4.36 6.20 -13.16
N ALA A 14 -4.16 7.14 -14.08
CA ALA A 14 -4.20 8.56 -13.79
C ALA A 14 -5.53 9.03 -13.19
N SER A 15 -6.66 8.43 -13.59
CA SER A 15 -7.98 8.75 -13.03
C SER A 15 -8.11 8.28 -11.59
N TRP A 16 -7.56 7.11 -11.27
CA TRP A 16 -7.49 6.60 -9.90
C TRP A 16 -6.60 7.47 -9.01
N LEU A 17 -5.42 7.86 -9.49
CA LEU A 17 -4.50 8.73 -8.74
C LEU A 17 -5.15 10.08 -8.41
N SER A 18 -5.71 10.75 -9.42
CA SER A 18 -6.39 12.04 -9.24
C SER A 18 -7.58 11.94 -8.27
N TYR A 19 -8.35 10.85 -8.33
CA TYR A 19 -9.44 10.62 -7.38
C TYR A 19 -8.93 10.45 -5.94
N LEU A 20 -7.87 9.66 -5.72
CA LEU A 20 -7.30 9.39 -4.40
C LEU A 20 -6.66 10.64 -3.77
N GLU A 21 -5.95 11.45 -4.56
CA GLU A 21 -5.34 12.72 -4.10
C GLU A 21 -6.38 13.70 -3.55
N ASN A 22 -7.63 13.63 -4.03
CA ASN A 22 -8.70 14.53 -3.67
C ASN A 22 -9.71 13.92 -2.69
N LEU A 23 -9.50 12.70 -2.20
CA LEU A 23 -10.55 11.95 -1.47
C LEU A 23 -10.75 12.42 -0.02
N HIS A 24 -9.68 12.75 0.71
CA HIS A 24 -9.75 13.19 2.11
C HIS A 24 -9.46 14.69 2.28
N SER A 25 -10.14 15.31 3.24
CA SER A 25 -9.97 16.72 3.61
C SER A 25 -8.66 17.02 4.35
N LYS A 26 -7.97 15.97 4.85
CA LYS A 26 -6.63 16.04 5.45
C LYS A 26 -5.69 15.12 4.67
N THR A 27 -4.54 15.65 4.26
CA THR A 27 -3.51 14.90 3.52
C THR A 27 -2.92 13.76 4.35
N ILE A 28 -2.81 13.94 5.68
CA ILE A 28 -2.34 12.92 6.62
C ILE A 28 -3.33 12.85 7.79
N ASP A 29 -3.95 11.69 7.97
CA ASP A 29 -4.84 11.36 9.08
C ASP A 29 -4.29 10.10 9.77
N LEU A 30 -3.51 10.30 10.82
CA LEU A 30 -2.86 9.20 11.53
C LEU A 30 -3.88 8.47 12.41
N GLY A 31 -4.31 7.29 11.97
CA GLY A 31 -5.21 6.41 12.70
C GLY A 31 -5.44 5.11 11.91
N LEU A 32 -5.52 3.98 12.61
CA LEU A 32 -5.64 2.67 11.97
C LEU A 32 -7.08 2.15 11.89
N GLU A 33 -8.04 2.79 12.54
CA GLU A 33 -9.39 2.25 12.70
C GLU A 33 -10.11 2.04 11.35
N ARG A 34 -10.21 3.09 10.53
CA ARG A 34 -10.93 3.03 9.25
C ARG A 34 -10.29 2.06 8.27
N VAL A 35 -8.96 2.09 8.16
CA VAL A 35 -8.21 1.22 7.24
C VAL A 35 -8.24 -0.24 7.70
N SER A 36 -8.17 -0.50 9.01
CA SER A 36 -8.26 -1.86 9.57
C SER A 36 -9.63 -2.49 9.31
N GLN A 37 -10.72 -1.72 9.43
CA GLN A 37 -12.07 -2.20 9.12
C GLN A 37 -12.20 -2.62 7.66
N VAL A 38 -11.66 -1.83 6.72
CA VAL A 38 -11.68 -2.17 5.29
C VAL A 38 -10.80 -3.39 5.00
N ALA A 39 -9.59 -3.44 5.56
CA ALA A 39 -8.67 -4.57 5.38
C ALA A 39 -9.26 -5.89 5.90
N ALA A 40 -9.96 -5.85 7.04
CA ALA A 40 -10.65 -7.02 7.59
C ALA A 40 -11.76 -7.51 6.67
N ARG A 41 -12.60 -6.60 6.13
CA ARG A 41 -13.67 -6.93 5.18
C ARG A 41 -13.16 -7.53 3.87
N LEU A 42 -11.98 -7.08 3.42
CA LEU A 42 -11.32 -7.59 2.22
C LEU A 42 -10.49 -8.87 2.48
N GLY A 43 -10.27 -9.26 3.74
CA GLY A 43 -9.47 -10.43 4.08
C GLY A 43 -7.97 -10.27 3.80
N VAL A 44 -7.43 -9.06 3.83
CA VAL A 44 -6.04 -8.75 3.40
C VAL A 44 -5.07 -8.48 4.55
N LEU A 45 -5.48 -8.72 5.80
CA LEU A 45 -4.62 -8.51 6.99
C LEU A 45 -3.38 -9.42 7.02
N LYS A 46 -3.39 -10.52 6.25
CA LYS A 46 -2.27 -11.47 6.13
C LYS A 46 -1.91 -11.65 4.65
N PRO A 47 -1.12 -10.73 4.05
CA PRO A 47 -0.82 -10.77 2.61
C PRO A 47 0.13 -11.93 2.21
N ALA A 48 0.88 -12.49 3.16
CA ALA A 48 1.77 -13.63 2.96
C ALA A 48 1.92 -14.44 4.27
N PRO A 49 2.43 -15.70 4.21
CA PRO A 49 2.73 -16.47 5.43
C PRO A 49 3.77 -15.82 6.35
N PHE A 50 4.70 -15.04 5.78
CA PHE A 50 5.74 -14.31 6.49
C PHE A 50 5.80 -12.86 6.00
N VAL A 51 5.88 -11.90 6.94
CA VAL A 51 5.86 -10.46 6.63
C VAL A 51 6.96 -9.75 7.43
N PHE A 52 7.82 -9.01 6.73
CA PHE A 52 8.73 -8.04 7.35
C PHE A 52 8.10 -6.64 7.30
N THR A 53 8.09 -5.93 8.43
CA THR A 53 7.70 -4.51 8.50
C THR A 53 8.92 -3.68 8.84
N VAL A 54 9.37 -2.83 7.91
CA VAL A 54 10.59 -2.02 8.06
C VAL A 54 10.23 -0.56 8.29
N ALA A 55 10.53 -0.06 9.49
CA ALA A 55 10.36 1.35 9.87
C ALA A 55 11.73 2.04 10.06
N GLY A 56 11.75 3.36 10.02
CA GLY A 56 12.95 4.17 10.24
C GLY A 56 12.97 5.46 9.44
N THR A 57 13.79 6.42 9.81
CA THR A 57 13.93 7.69 9.08
C THR A 57 14.61 7.46 7.72
N ASN A 58 15.76 6.78 7.73
CA ASN A 58 16.58 6.50 6.56
C ASN A 58 16.73 4.99 6.32
N GLY A 59 17.11 4.61 5.10
CA GLY A 59 17.49 3.23 4.78
C GLY A 59 16.35 2.22 4.59
N LYS A 60 15.08 2.59 4.78
CA LYS A 60 13.92 1.68 4.62
C LYS A 60 13.93 0.96 3.26
N GLY A 61 14.05 1.73 2.17
CA GLY A 61 14.04 1.20 0.82
C GLY A 61 15.22 0.26 0.54
N THR A 62 16.44 0.66 0.93
CA THR A 62 17.64 -0.16 0.73
C THR A 62 17.60 -1.43 1.58
N THR A 63 17.08 -1.37 2.80
CA THR A 63 16.88 -2.57 3.65
C THR A 63 15.86 -3.52 3.02
N CYS A 64 14.70 -3.02 2.57
CA CYS A 64 13.72 -3.84 1.87
C CYS A 64 14.28 -4.48 0.60
N ARG A 65 15.07 -3.73 -0.19
CA ARG A 65 15.71 -4.23 -1.42
C ARG A 65 16.74 -5.32 -1.14
N THR A 66 17.50 -5.19 -0.06
CA THR A 66 18.45 -6.23 0.38
C THR A 66 17.71 -7.50 0.79
N LEU A 67 16.65 -7.39 1.60
CA LEU A 67 15.81 -8.54 1.97
C LEU A 67 15.20 -9.22 0.74
N GLU A 68 14.63 -8.44 -0.17
CA GLU A 68 14.05 -8.93 -1.43
C GLU A 68 15.08 -9.71 -2.25
N SER A 69 16.25 -9.13 -2.47
CA SER A 69 17.29 -9.74 -3.31
C SER A 69 17.78 -11.07 -2.72
N ILE A 70 18.01 -11.12 -1.40
CA ILE A 70 18.46 -12.34 -0.71
C ILE A 70 17.37 -13.42 -0.76
N LEU A 71 16.11 -13.07 -0.45
CA LEU A 71 15.01 -14.03 -0.40
C LEU A 71 14.64 -14.56 -1.79
N MET A 72 14.67 -13.71 -2.82
CA MET A 72 14.49 -14.14 -4.20
C MET A 72 15.61 -15.08 -4.64
N ALA A 73 16.88 -14.77 -4.30
CA ALA A 73 18.01 -15.66 -4.58
C ALA A 73 17.91 -17.01 -3.85
N ALA A 74 17.30 -17.02 -2.65
CA ALA A 74 16.99 -18.24 -1.91
C ALA A 74 15.74 -18.99 -2.42
N GLY A 75 15.11 -18.55 -3.52
CA GLY A 75 14.00 -19.24 -4.18
C GLY A 75 12.61 -18.90 -3.65
N TYR A 76 12.48 -17.89 -2.78
CA TYR A 76 11.17 -17.45 -2.29
C TYR A 76 10.45 -16.56 -3.30
N LYS A 77 9.11 -16.62 -3.28
CA LYS A 77 8.26 -15.61 -3.94
C LYS A 77 8.12 -14.41 -3.00
N VAL A 78 8.57 -13.24 -3.45
CA VAL A 78 8.64 -12.04 -2.63
C VAL A 78 7.79 -10.93 -3.26
N GLY A 79 7.07 -10.19 -2.42
CA GLY A 79 6.44 -8.92 -2.78
C GLY A 79 6.95 -7.81 -1.86
N VAL A 80 7.22 -6.63 -2.40
CA VAL A 80 7.70 -5.45 -1.67
C VAL A 80 6.77 -4.28 -1.89
N TYR A 81 6.36 -3.62 -0.80
CA TYR A 81 5.71 -2.32 -0.83
C TYR A 81 6.70 -1.23 -0.43
N SER A 82 6.86 -0.21 -1.27
CA SER A 82 7.68 0.98 -1.03
C SER A 82 6.93 2.23 -1.45
N SER A 83 7.15 3.34 -0.74
CA SER A 83 6.49 4.65 -0.92
C SER A 83 7.49 5.77 -1.05
#